data_AF-A0A2U2S9V4-F1
#
_entry.id   AF-A0A2U2S9V4-F1
#
_cell.length_a   1.000
_cell.length_b   1.000
_cell.length_c   1.000
_cell.angle_alpha   90.00
_cell.angle_beta   90.00
_cell.angle_gamma   90.00
#
_symmetry.space_group_name_H-M   'P 1'
#
loop_
_entity.id
_entity.type
_entity.pdbx_description
1 polymer ?
#
loop_
_entity_poly.entity_id
_entity_poly.type
_entity_poly.pdbx_seq_one_letter_code
_entity_poly.pdbx_strand_id
1 'polypeptide(L)'
;MARGLSPFLSASPSHHSYPAAQGFLDQLATYISAGLSHAVPTPREKGSERSNGVGVEAMSTSHCHMSSDKGRLGEWKLWGVAITSASLMFVVACNLSLPVTRLTTPTPSLTLTPTLTPTKPDNPVTPSAAQLTAREVAQRAAARMAAVETFHFSIQPGGSKPNIGALLNSPVPVLLGGIEGEVVQPDQLRARITVTLLGASAQLDLVRYQGQVYLNNPLTGRWEKLPQEVSQSFSPSLWFSPQQGLFALLGALEWHMMSVDEVQGLPTYHIQARGIPGIDLTDSGNAGEARIEMWIGKQTFLLHQVQIDEPAAEGEEKTTWLFTLSDFDRPVVITPPITE
;
A
#
# COMPACT_ATOMS: atom_id res chain seq x y z
N MET A 1 -37.60 4.34 16.56
CA MET A 1 -37.40 2.92 16.21
C MET A 1 -35.96 2.78 15.72
N ALA A 2 -35.07 2.36 16.62
CA ALA A 2 -33.65 2.16 16.35
C ALA A 2 -33.31 0.71 16.74
N ARG A 3 -32.88 -0.09 15.77
CA ARG A 3 -32.22 -1.39 15.94
C ARG A 3 -30.84 -1.17 15.33
N GLY A 4 -29.71 -1.29 16.03
CA GLY A 4 -29.32 -2.39 16.90
C GLY A 4 -28.30 -3.23 16.11
N LEU A 5 -27.09 -2.67 15.90
CA LEU A 5 -25.95 -3.39 15.35
C LEU A 5 -25.27 -4.14 16.50
N SER A 6 -25.23 -5.46 16.41
CA SER A 6 -24.48 -6.33 17.33
C SER A 6 -23.01 -6.42 16.90
N PRO A 7 -22.07 -6.52 17.85
CA PRO A 7 -20.68 -6.81 17.57
C PRO A 7 -20.44 -8.32 17.56
N PHE A 8 -19.84 -8.85 16.51
CA PHE A 8 -19.20 -10.17 16.51
C PHE A 8 -17.80 -9.95 15.98
N LEU A 9 -16.81 -10.03 16.86
CA LEU A 9 -15.40 -10.38 16.59
C LEU A 9 -14.64 -10.30 17.93
N SER A 10 -14.67 -11.39 18.70
CA SER A 10 -13.62 -11.74 19.65
C SER A 10 -13.79 -13.22 20.00
N ALA A 11 -13.09 -14.07 19.28
CA ALA A 11 -12.80 -15.42 19.71
C ALA A 11 -11.31 -15.66 19.44
N SER A 12 -10.52 -15.71 20.52
CA SER A 12 -9.11 -16.12 20.46
C SER A 12 -9.01 -17.54 19.88
N PRO A 13 -8.13 -17.78 18.89
CA PRO A 13 -7.81 -19.14 18.49
C PRO A 13 -6.78 -19.72 19.46
N SER A 14 -7.12 -20.85 20.08
CA SER A 14 -6.21 -21.72 20.80
C SER A 14 -5.12 -22.29 19.87
N HIS A 15 -3.86 -22.15 20.26
CA HIS A 15 -2.69 -22.68 19.56
C HIS A 15 -2.75 -24.21 19.38
N HIS A 16 -2.99 -24.66 18.16
CA HIS A 16 -2.68 -26.03 17.72
C HIS A 16 -1.67 -25.95 16.56
N SER A 17 -0.47 -26.46 16.82
CA SER A 17 0.66 -26.45 15.89
C SER A 17 0.53 -27.56 14.85
N TYR A 18 0.63 -27.23 13.56
CA TYR A 18 0.55 -28.18 12.44
C TYR A 18 1.91 -28.39 11.77
N PRO A 19 2.47 -29.61 11.75
CA PRO A 19 3.88 -29.84 11.46
C PRO A 19 4.33 -29.57 10.01
N ALA A 20 3.46 -29.70 9.00
CA ALA A 20 3.87 -29.56 7.60
C ALA A 20 4.11 -28.10 7.17
N ALA A 21 3.22 -27.18 7.56
CA ALA A 21 3.40 -25.76 7.28
C ALA A 21 4.26 -25.05 8.33
N GLN A 22 4.31 -25.59 9.55
CA GLN A 22 5.35 -25.19 10.49
C GLN A 22 6.73 -25.50 9.89
N GLY A 23 6.91 -26.60 9.16
CA GLY A 23 8.16 -26.91 8.45
C GLY A 23 8.61 -25.84 7.46
N PHE A 24 7.71 -25.33 6.61
CA PHE A 24 7.98 -24.21 5.69
C PHE A 24 8.36 -22.92 6.42
N LEU A 25 7.55 -22.55 7.40
CA LEU A 25 7.68 -21.28 8.11
C LEU A 25 8.88 -21.33 9.07
N ASP A 26 9.16 -22.48 9.67
CA ASP A 26 10.38 -22.79 10.42
C ASP A 26 11.60 -22.83 9.50
N GLN A 27 11.48 -23.31 8.25
CA GLN A 27 12.58 -23.32 7.29
C GLN A 27 12.90 -21.90 6.81
N LEU A 28 11.87 -21.08 6.58
CA LEU A 28 12.04 -19.64 6.37
C LEU A 28 12.70 -19.00 7.59
N ALA A 29 12.17 -19.19 8.79
CA ALA A 29 12.69 -18.67 10.05
C ALA A 29 14.13 -19.11 10.38
N THR A 30 14.44 -20.38 10.18
CA THR A 30 15.75 -21.01 10.43
C THR A 30 16.78 -20.54 9.41
N TYR A 31 16.40 -20.40 8.15
CA TYR A 31 17.31 -19.90 7.12
C TYR A 31 17.58 -18.40 7.27
N ILE A 32 16.56 -17.62 7.63
CA ILE A 32 16.70 -16.22 8.06
C ILE A 32 17.76 -16.11 9.17
N SER A 33 17.72 -17.04 10.13
CA SER A 33 18.68 -17.11 11.23
C SER A 33 20.08 -17.59 10.79
N ALA A 34 20.16 -18.49 9.81
CA ALA A 34 21.43 -19.03 9.28
C ALA A 34 22.18 -18.04 8.36
N GLY A 35 21.47 -17.19 7.62
CA GLY A 35 22.06 -16.12 6.80
C GLY A 35 22.80 -15.06 7.62
N LEU A 36 22.49 -14.92 8.92
CA LEU A 36 23.17 -14.02 9.86
C LEU A 36 24.53 -14.58 10.35
N SER A 37 24.81 -15.87 10.18
CA SER A 37 26.05 -16.50 10.67
C SER A 37 27.24 -16.41 9.70
N HIS A 38 27.04 -15.93 8.47
CA HIS A 38 28.10 -15.86 7.45
C HIS A 38 28.58 -14.43 7.11
N ALA A 39 28.18 -13.41 7.86
CA ALA A 39 28.55 -12.01 7.60
C ALA A 39 29.47 -11.37 8.65
N VAL A 40 30.28 -12.15 9.37
CA VAL A 40 31.41 -11.61 10.16
C VAL A 40 32.67 -12.42 9.85
N PRO A 41 33.65 -11.89 9.10
CA PRO A 41 34.96 -12.50 9.02
C PRO A 41 35.65 -12.34 10.38
N THR A 42 35.89 -13.46 11.06
CA THR A 42 36.75 -13.49 12.24
C THR A 42 38.17 -13.07 11.84
N PRO A 43 38.82 -12.12 12.55
CA PRO A 43 40.22 -11.80 12.30
C PRO A 43 41.09 -12.98 12.74
N ARG A 44 41.89 -13.47 11.80
CA ARG A 44 42.87 -14.54 11.98
C ARG A 44 44.11 -13.99 12.69
N GLU A 45 44.33 -14.47 13.92
CA GLU A 45 45.60 -14.72 14.63
C GLU A 45 46.81 -13.78 14.44
N LYS A 46 47.38 -13.32 15.57
CA LYS A 46 48.82 -13.39 15.84
C LYS A 46 49.07 -13.60 17.33
N GLY A 47 49.73 -14.71 17.66
CA GLY A 47 50.15 -15.05 19.01
C GLY A 47 51.29 -14.19 19.54
N SER A 48 51.42 -14.16 20.87
CA SER A 48 52.65 -13.84 21.58
C SER A 48 52.65 -14.57 22.92
N GLU A 49 53.72 -15.33 23.14
CA GLU A 49 54.07 -16.08 24.35
C GLU A 49 54.51 -15.17 25.52
N ARG A 50 54.33 -15.73 26.74
CA ARG A 50 55.04 -15.54 28.03
C ARG A 50 55.00 -14.17 28.75
N SER A 51 54.52 -14.17 30.00
CA SER A 51 55.37 -14.31 31.21
C SER A 51 54.55 -14.23 32.51
N ASN A 52 55.00 -14.99 33.51
CA ASN A 52 54.51 -15.05 34.90
C ASN A 52 54.64 -13.73 35.67
N GLY A 53 53.79 -13.54 36.69
CA GLY A 53 53.97 -12.52 37.75
C GLY A 53 52.86 -12.53 38.80
N VAL A 54 53.27 -12.64 40.07
CA VAL A 54 52.52 -12.80 41.32
C VAL A 54 52.07 -11.45 41.92
N GLY A 55 51.02 -11.43 42.77
CA GLY A 55 50.78 -10.39 43.80
C GLY A 55 49.41 -9.68 43.68
N VAL A 56 48.39 -9.96 44.50
CA VAL A 56 48.11 -9.52 45.89
C VAL A 56 47.40 -8.14 45.98
N GLU A 57 46.18 -8.22 46.54
CA GLU A 57 45.40 -7.25 47.36
C GLU A 57 44.85 -5.90 46.87
N ALA A 58 43.60 -5.71 47.35
CA ALA A 58 42.99 -4.54 47.96
C ALA A 58 42.08 -3.59 47.14
N MET A 59 40.88 -3.47 47.72
CA MET A 59 39.82 -2.48 47.49
C MET A 59 40.30 -1.04 47.34
N SER A 60 39.64 -0.28 46.46
CA SER A 60 39.30 1.12 46.75
C SER A 60 38.17 1.61 45.84
N THR A 61 37.06 1.99 46.47
CA THR A 61 35.99 2.81 45.90
C THR A 61 36.47 4.25 45.74
N SER A 62 36.18 4.92 44.62
CA SER A 62 35.89 6.36 44.58
C SER A 62 35.34 6.87 43.23
N HIS A 63 34.51 7.88 43.41
CA HIS A 63 33.70 8.69 42.51
C HIS A 63 34.41 9.44 41.35
N CYS A 64 33.57 9.71 40.32
CA CYS A 64 33.44 10.92 39.49
C CYS A 64 34.64 11.43 38.67
N HIS A 65 34.49 11.43 37.34
CA HIS A 65 34.91 12.58 36.52
C HIS A 65 34.11 12.68 35.21
N MET A 66 33.40 13.80 35.05
CA MET A 66 32.94 14.33 33.77
C MET A 66 34.16 14.95 33.09
N SER A 67 34.51 14.53 31.87
CA SER A 67 35.40 15.29 31.01
C SER A 67 34.90 15.27 29.58
N SER A 68 34.49 16.45 29.15
CA SER A 68 34.30 16.83 27.76
C SER A 68 35.68 16.83 27.09
N ASP A 69 35.85 16.03 26.03
CA ASP A 69 36.97 16.24 25.12
C ASP A 69 36.51 16.42 23.68
N LYS A 70 36.72 17.64 23.20
CA LYS A 70 36.70 18.03 21.79
C LYS A 70 38.05 17.65 21.22
N GLY A 71 38.06 16.81 20.20
CA GLY A 71 39.23 16.72 19.35
C GLY A 71 39.23 15.47 18.50
N ARG A 72 39.08 15.66 17.19
CA ARG A 72 40.22 15.60 16.26
C ARG A 72 39.73 15.08 14.91
N LEU A 73 39.76 16.02 13.96
CA LEU A 73 39.67 15.80 12.53
C LEU A 73 40.62 14.66 12.13
N GLY A 74 40.04 13.57 11.63
CA GLY A 74 40.75 12.48 10.97
C GLY A 74 40.32 12.45 9.51
N GLU A 75 41.27 12.71 8.63
CA GLU A 75 41.16 12.66 7.18
C GLU A 75 40.59 11.32 6.69
N TRP A 76 39.49 11.37 5.92
CA TRP A 76 39.04 10.22 5.13
C TRP A 76 39.42 10.48 3.67
N LYS A 77 40.48 9.80 3.22
CA LYS A 77 40.87 9.72 1.81
C LYS A 77 39.82 8.89 1.05
N LEU A 78 39.00 9.58 0.28
CA LEU A 78 38.12 9.02 -0.75
C LEU A 78 38.98 8.34 -1.83
N TRP A 79 38.77 7.04 -2.03
CA TRP A 79 39.22 6.34 -3.23
C TRP A 79 38.27 6.68 -4.36
N GLY A 80 38.81 7.35 -5.39
CA GLY A 80 38.11 7.64 -6.62
C GLY A 80 37.90 6.38 -7.46
N VAL A 81 36.65 6.13 -7.84
CA VAL A 81 36.32 5.33 -9.01
C VAL A 81 35.80 6.29 -10.07
N ALA A 82 36.62 6.52 -11.09
CA ALA A 82 36.28 7.28 -12.27
C ALA A 82 35.27 6.48 -13.10
N ILE A 83 34.01 6.91 -13.12
CA ILE A 83 33.05 6.45 -14.13
C ILE A 83 33.08 7.50 -15.24
N THR A 84 33.76 7.14 -16.32
CA THR A 84 33.80 7.92 -17.56
C THR A 84 32.41 7.99 -18.17
N SER A 85 31.90 9.22 -18.19
CA SER A 85 30.73 9.69 -18.91
C SER A 85 30.82 9.40 -20.41
N ALA A 86 29.88 8.61 -20.93
CA ALA A 86 29.56 8.58 -22.35
C ALA A 86 28.26 9.35 -22.57
N SER A 87 28.41 10.65 -22.82
CA SER A 87 27.36 11.52 -23.32
C SER A 87 27.01 11.12 -24.75
N LEU A 88 25.76 10.71 -25.00
CA LEU A 88 25.18 10.72 -26.33
C LEU A 88 24.02 11.72 -26.33
N MET A 89 24.35 12.95 -26.73
CA MET A 89 23.38 13.97 -27.10
C MET A 89 22.72 13.56 -28.42
N PHE A 90 21.42 13.24 -28.38
CA PHE A 90 20.57 13.34 -29.58
C PHE A 90 19.72 14.60 -29.43
N VAL A 91 20.22 15.69 -30.01
CA VAL A 91 19.43 16.89 -30.31
C VAL A 91 18.71 16.61 -31.62
N VAL A 92 17.42 16.27 -31.54
CA VAL A 92 16.52 16.33 -32.71
C VAL A 92 15.66 17.57 -32.54
N ALA A 93 16.12 18.67 -33.13
CA ALA A 93 15.34 19.88 -33.29
C ALA A 93 14.40 19.69 -34.49
N CYS A 94 13.12 19.41 -34.23
CA CYS A 94 12.06 19.60 -35.21
C CYS A 94 11.39 20.96 -34.97
N ASN A 95 11.91 21.97 -35.65
CA ASN A 95 11.21 23.23 -35.92
C ASN A 95 10.13 22.97 -36.97
N LEU A 96 8.86 22.93 -36.56
CA LEU A 96 7.74 23.11 -37.47
C LEU A 96 6.88 24.27 -36.96
N SER A 97 7.18 25.44 -37.50
CA SER A 97 6.41 26.66 -37.36
C SER A 97 5.05 26.48 -38.04
N LEU A 98 3.98 26.38 -37.24
CA LEU A 98 2.62 26.47 -37.76
C LEU A 98 2.21 27.94 -37.89
N PRO A 99 1.58 28.34 -39.01
CA PRO A 99 1.18 29.72 -39.25
C PRO A 99 0.03 30.14 -38.34
N VAL A 100 0.24 31.23 -37.61
CA VAL A 100 -0.79 31.97 -36.86
C VAL A 100 -1.72 32.66 -37.87
N THR A 101 -2.88 32.06 -38.15
CA THR A 101 -3.97 32.76 -38.83
C THR A 101 -4.73 33.61 -37.82
N ARG A 102 -4.45 34.93 -37.85
CA ARG A 102 -5.26 35.95 -37.18
C ARG A 102 -6.64 35.99 -37.83
N LEU A 103 -7.69 35.64 -37.09
CA LEU A 103 -9.06 35.94 -37.51
C LEU A 103 -9.41 37.37 -37.09
N THR A 104 -9.72 38.15 -38.11
CA THR A 104 -10.11 39.55 -38.10
C THR A 104 -11.40 39.79 -37.33
N THR A 105 -11.36 40.80 -36.47
CA THR A 105 -12.50 41.50 -35.86
C THR A 105 -13.49 42.00 -36.92
N PRO A 106 -14.79 41.69 -36.79
CA PRO A 106 -15.84 42.54 -37.33
C PRO A 106 -16.47 43.40 -36.22
N THR A 107 -16.39 44.71 -36.41
CA THR A 107 -17.26 45.77 -35.87
C THR A 107 -17.69 46.55 -37.12
N PRO A 108 -18.94 47.02 -37.33
CA PRO A 108 -19.92 47.51 -36.35
C PRO A 108 -21.38 47.05 -36.60
N SER A 109 -22.30 47.36 -35.68
CA SER A 109 -23.57 47.99 -36.08
C SER A 109 -24.29 48.62 -34.88
N LEU A 110 -24.80 49.83 -35.09
CA LEU A 110 -25.46 50.68 -34.12
C LEU A 110 -26.94 50.31 -33.96
N THR A 111 -27.37 50.34 -32.69
CA THR A 111 -28.62 50.93 -32.19
C THR A 111 -29.95 50.54 -32.82
N LEU A 112 -30.77 49.80 -32.05
CA LEU A 112 -32.12 50.27 -31.68
C LEU A 112 -32.41 49.87 -30.23
N THR A 113 -32.69 50.88 -29.42
CA THR A 113 -33.11 50.80 -28.01
C THR A 113 -34.59 50.50 -27.92
N PRO A 114 -35.03 49.37 -27.33
CA PRO A 114 -36.34 49.28 -26.72
C PRO A 114 -36.25 49.72 -25.25
N THR A 115 -36.92 50.82 -24.93
CA THR A 115 -37.21 51.22 -23.55
C THR A 115 -38.06 50.12 -22.89
N LEU A 116 -37.44 49.32 -22.01
CA LEU A 116 -38.14 48.42 -21.11
C LEU A 116 -38.14 49.02 -19.70
N THR A 117 -39.34 49.33 -19.23
CA THR A 117 -39.73 49.64 -17.86
C THR A 117 -39.11 48.65 -16.86
N PRO A 118 -38.62 49.09 -15.68
CA PRO A 118 -37.99 48.20 -14.71
C PRO A 118 -39.05 47.39 -13.98
N THR A 119 -39.33 46.18 -14.48
CA THR A 119 -40.03 45.14 -13.72
C THR A 119 -38.97 44.16 -13.25
N LYS A 120 -38.71 44.13 -11.94
CA LYS A 120 -37.90 43.11 -11.27
C LYS A 120 -38.31 41.72 -11.77
N PRO A 121 -37.46 41.01 -12.52
CA PRO A 121 -37.67 39.60 -12.77
C PRO A 121 -36.97 38.87 -11.63
N ASP A 122 -37.75 38.24 -10.76
CA ASP A 122 -37.23 37.14 -9.96
C ASP A 122 -36.69 36.12 -10.97
N ASN A 123 -35.37 36.02 -11.07
CA ASN A 123 -34.73 34.99 -11.88
C ASN A 123 -35.27 33.64 -11.40
N PRO A 124 -35.97 32.86 -12.24
CA PRO A 124 -36.05 31.44 -11.99
C PRO A 124 -34.60 30.96 -12.06
N VAL A 125 -34.08 30.47 -10.93
CA VAL A 125 -32.81 29.76 -10.90
C VAL A 125 -32.98 28.58 -11.84
N THR A 126 -32.49 28.72 -13.07
CA THR A 126 -32.36 27.61 -14.02
C THR A 126 -31.66 26.49 -13.25
N PRO A 127 -32.26 25.30 -13.11
CA PRO A 127 -31.61 24.18 -12.44
C PRO A 127 -30.30 23.93 -13.18
N SER A 128 -29.18 24.23 -12.53
CA SER A 128 -27.87 23.74 -12.93
C SER A 128 -28.04 22.24 -13.20
N ALA A 129 -27.66 21.79 -14.40
CA ALA A 129 -27.80 20.39 -14.81
C ALA A 129 -27.43 19.48 -13.64
N ALA A 130 -28.39 18.66 -13.17
CA ALA A 130 -28.32 17.98 -11.88
C ALA A 130 -26.97 17.26 -11.73
N GLN A 131 -26.10 17.82 -10.90
CA GLN A 131 -24.82 17.20 -10.56
C GLN A 131 -25.10 16.04 -9.62
N LEU A 132 -24.52 14.87 -9.90
CA LEU A 132 -24.66 13.70 -9.03
C LEU A 132 -24.12 14.01 -7.64
N THR A 133 -24.88 13.60 -6.62
CA THR A 133 -24.44 13.63 -5.23
C THR A 133 -23.39 12.56 -4.96
N ALA A 134 -22.57 12.74 -3.92
CA ALA A 134 -21.57 11.73 -3.52
C ALA A 134 -22.21 10.36 -3.21
N ARG A 135 -23.37 10.36 -2.56
CA ARG A 135 -24.14 9.13 -2.28
C ARG A 135 -24.55 8.41 -3.56
N GLU A 136 -25.07 9.13 -4.56
CA GLU A 136 -25.44 8.52 -5.85
C GLU A 136 -24.23 7.98 -6.59
N VAL A 137 -23.09 8.69 -6.57
CA VAL A 137 -21.84 8.22 -7.15
C VAL A 137 -21.37 6.94 -6.47
N ALA A 138 -21.34 6.91 -5.14
CA ALA A 138 -20.91 5.74 -4.37
C ALA A 138 -21.82 4.52 -4.58
N GLN A 139 -23.15 4.71 -4.61
CA GLN A 139 -24.11 3.65 -4.89
C GLN A 139 -23.95 3.05 -6.29
N ARG A 140 -23.79 3.90 -7.32
CA ARG A 140 -23.55 3.44 -8.69
C ARG A 140 -22.21 2.71 -8.79
N ALA A 141 -21.19 3.18 -8.08
CA ALA A 141 -19.90 2.52 -8.05
C ALA A 141 -19.95 1.15 -7.38
N ALA A 142 -20.64 1.02 -6.24
CA ALA A 142 -20.84 -0.25 -5.56
C ALA A 142 -21.52 -1.27 -6.50
N ALA A 143 -22.58 -0.84 -7.19
CA ALA A 143 -23.29 -1.67 -8.16
C ALA A 143 -22.41 -2.07 -9.35
N ARG A 144 -21.61 -1.15 -9.91
CA ARG A 144 -20.72 -1.45 -11.02
C ARG A 144 -19.59 -2.40 -10.60
N MET A 145 -18.96 -2.15 -9.46
CA MET A 145 -17.85 -2.97 -8.94
C MET A 145 -18.31 -4.40 -8.58
N ALA A 146 -19.55 -4.57 -8.13
CA ALA A 146 -20.13 -5.90 -7.91
C ALA A 146 -20.33 -6.73 -9.19
N ALA A 147 -20.35 -6.07 -10.35
CA ALA A 147 -20.51 -6.70 -11.67
C ALA A 147 -19.19 -6.84 -12.44
N VAL A 148 -18.05 -6.45 -11.85
CA VAL A 148 -16.73 -6.67 -12.44
C VAL A 148 -16.33 -8.12 -12.23
N GLU A 149 -15.92 -8.80 -13.30
CA GLU A 149 -15.49 -10.21 -13.23
C GLU A 149 -14.01 -10.33 -12.92
N THR A 150 -13.19 -9.47 -13.54
CA THR A 150 -11.74 -9.49 -13.40
C THR A 150 -11.18 -8.08 -13.31
N PHE A 151 -10.04 -7.91 -12.64
CA PHE A 151 -9.30 -6.65 -12.63
C PHE A 151 -7.87 -6.86 -12.16
N HIS A 152 -6.99 -5.94 -12.56
CA HIS A 152 -5.67 -5.80 -11.98
C HIS A 152 -5.73 -4.88 -10.75
N PHE A 153 -4.90 -5.15 -9.76
CA PHE A 153 -4.76 -4.32 -8.58
C PHE A 153 -3.30 -4.14 -8.16
N SER A 154 -3.00 -3.00 -7.55
CA SER A 154 -1.78 -2.75 -6.79
C SER A 154 -2.10 -2.11 -5.44
N ILE A 155 -1.35 -2.47 -4.40
CA ILE A 155 -1.51 -2.00 -3.03
C ILE A 155 -0.13 -1.56 -2.54
N GLN A 156 -0.02 -0.32 -2.09
CA GLN A 156 1.23 0.26 -1.63
C GLN A 156 1.03 0.89 -0.25
N PRO A 157 1.70 0.38 0.80
CA PRO A 157 1.79 1.09 2.05
C PRO A 157 2.82 2.24 1.95
N GLY A 158 2.40 3.43 2.37
CA GLY A 158 3.23 4.62 2.58
C GLY A 158 3.33 4.96 4.07
N GLY A 159 4.32 5.78 4.41
CA GLY A 159 4.68 6.08 5.79
C GLY A 159 5.25 4.86 6.50
N SER A 160 4.72 4.53 7.68
CA SER A 160 5.10 3.34 8.44
C SER A 160 4.81 2.07 7.63
N LYS A 161 5.84 1.23 7.42
CA LYS A 161 5.66 -0.04 6.70
C LYS A 161 5.05 -1.11 7.61
N PRO A 162 3.91 -1.72 7.22
CA PRO A 162 3.29 -2.81 7.97
C PRO A 162 4.25 -3.97 8.21
N ASN A 163 4.32 -4.47 9.45
CA ASN A 163 5.04 -5.70 9.75
C ASN A 163 4.10 -6.91 9.61
N ILE A 164 4.33 -7.73 8.59
CA ILE A 164 3.56 -8.95 8.31
C ILE A 164 4.28 -10.22 8.80
N GLY A 165 5.31 -10.08 9.64
CA GLY A 165 6.09 -11.21 10.14
C GLY A 165 5.24 -12.26 10.87
N ALA A 166 4.23 -11.84 11.62
CA ALA A 166 3.32 -12.75 12.33
C ALA A 166 2.51 -13.64 11.37
N LEU A 167 2.06 -13.11 10.23
CA LEU A 167 1.33 -13.87 9.21
C LEU A 167 2.21 -14.96 8.57
N LEU A 168 3.51 -14.74 8.55
CA LEU A 168 4.51 -15.65 8.00
C LEU A 168 5.22 -16.47 9.08
N ASN A 169 4.74 -16.44 10.34
CA ASN A 169 5.41 -17.03 11.51
C ASN A 169 6.92 -16.76 11.55
N SER A 170 7.33 -15.57 11.09
CA SER A 170 8.73 -15.17 11.02
C SER A 170 9.19 -14.66 12.38
N PRO A 171 10.35 -15.13 12.90
CA PRO A 171 10.93 -14.66 14.16
C PRO A 171 11.54 -13.26 14.04
N VAL A 172 11.64 -12.72 12.82
CA VAL A 172 12.16 -11.38 12.54
C VAL A 172 11.10 -10.54 11.82
N PRO A 173 11.18 -9.20 11.89
CA PRO A 173 10.26 -8.32 11.17
C PRO A 173 10.29 -8.57 9.66
N VAL A 174 9.10 -8.68 9.06
CA VAL A 174 8.90 -8.73 7.61
C VAL A 174 8.08 -7.52 7.22
N LEU A 175 8.70 -6.51 6.64
CA LEU A 175 8.02 -5.27 6.29
C LEU A 175 7.38 -5.38 4.90
N LEU A 176 6.09 -5.09 4.79
CA LEU A 176 5.40 -5.08 3.51
C LEU A 176 5.84 -3.86 2.68
N GLY A 177 6.29 -4.12 1.45
CA GLY A 177 6.63 -3.10 0.46
C GLY A 177 5.51 -2.84 -0.55
N GLY A 178 4.66 -3.83 -0.81
CA GLY A 178 3.51 -3.70 -1.69
C GLY A 178 3.00 -5.04 -2.20
N ILE A 179 1.83 -5.03 -2.81
CA ILE A 179 1.17 -6.20 -3.39
C ILE A 179 0.64 -5.81 -4.76
N GLU A 180 0.90 -6.61 -5.78
CA GLU A 180 0.41 -6.37 -7.14
C GLU A 180 -0.11 -7.67 -7.72
N GLY A 181 -1.26 -7.64 -8.40
CA GLY A 181 -1.87 -8.87 -8.87
C GLY A 181 -3.15 -8.70 -9.66
N GLU A 182 -3.83 -9.82 -9.83
CA GLU A 182 -5.08 -9.93 -10.56
C GLU A 182 -6.09 -10.68 -9.70
N VAL A 183 -7.35 -10.29 -9.83
CA VAL A 183 -8.50 -10.96 -9.23
C VAL A 183 -9.39 -11.51 -10.34
N VAL A 184 -9.89 -12.73 -10.13
CA VAL A 184 -11.05 -13.26 -10.84
C VAL A 184 -12.11 -13.55 -9.78
N GLN A 185 -13.17 -12.75 -9.77
CA GLN A 185 -14.26 -12.88 -8.81
C GLN A 185 -14.95 -14.26 -8.96
N PRO A 186 -15.49 -14.85 -7.88
CA PRO A 186 -15.54 -14.29 -6.53
C PRO A 186 -14.31 -14.61 -5.65
N ASP A 187 -13.37 -15.44 -6.12
CA ASP A 187 -12.51 -16.20 -5.20
C ASP A 187 -11.08 -16.47 -5.67
N GLN A 188 -10.72 -16.19 -6.92
CA GLN A 188 -9.38 -16.46 -7.42
C GLN A 188 -8.54 -15.18 -7.42
N LEU A 189 -7.29 -15.33 -7.03
CA LEU A 189 -6.34 -14.22 -6.96
C LEU A 189 -4.94 -14.74 -7.25
N ARG A 190 -4.17 -14.00 -8.01
CA ARG A 190 -2.73 -14.21 -8.16
C ARG A 190 -2.05 -12.89 -7.88
N ALA A 191 -1.06 -12.89 -7.00
CA ALA A 191 -0.37 -11.68 -6.63
C ALA A 191 1.12 -11.92 -6.39
N ARG A 192 1.89 -10.85 -6.54
CA ARG A 192 3.27 -10.73 -6.11
C ARG A 192 3.32 -9.74 -4.95
N ILE A 193 3.93 -10.18 -3.86
CA ILE A 193 4.11 -9.45 -2.62
C ILE A 193 5.58 -9.07 -2.53
N THR A 194 5.87 -7.78 -2.47
CA THR A 194 7.22 -7.29 -2.18
C THR A 194 7.36 -7.09 -0.69
N VAL A 195 8.42 -7.66 -0.10
CA VAL A 195 8.74 -7.50 1.33
C VAL A 195 10.17 -7.03 1.52
N THR A 196 10.44 -6.48 2.70
CA THR A 196 11.78 -6.23 3.21
C THR A 196 12.02 -7.08 4.45
N LEU A 197 13.10 -7.84 4.44
CA LEU A 197 13.46 -8.80 5.47
C LEU A 197 14.96 -8.69 5.74
N LEU A 198 15.35 -8.48 7.00
CA LEU A 198 16.75 -8.25 7.39
C LEU A 198 17.46 -7.17 6.55
N GLY A 199 16.71 -6.14 6.12
CA GLY A 199 17.21 -5.05 5.28
C GLY A 199 17.32 -5.36 3.78
N ALA A 200 17.02 -6.58 3.33
CA ALA A 200 17.00 -6.98 1.93
C ALA A 200 15.57 -7.05 1.38
N SER A 201 15.38 -6.72 0.10
CA SER A 201 14.08 -6.87 -0.57
C SER A 201 13.92 -8.28 -1.13
N ALA A 202 12.75 -8.88 -0.93
CA ALA A 202 12.37 -10.18 -1.49
C ALA A 202 10.96 -10.10 -2.10
N GLN A 203 10.65 -11.05 -2.99
CA GLN A 203 9.34 -11.19 -3.63
C GLN A 203 8.76 -12.56 -3.29
N LEU A 204 7.50 -12.57 -2.90
CA LEU A 204 6.69 -13.78 -2.75
C LEU A 204 5.56 -13.74 -3.78
N ASP A 205 5.28 -14.85 -4.42
CA ASP A 205 4.12 -15.04 -5.26
C ASP A 205 3.06 -15.79 -4.46
N LEU A 206 1.81 -15.36 -4.60
CA LEU A 206 0.63 -15.91 -3.96
C LEU A 206 -0.38 -16.31 -5.03
N VAL A 207 -0.98 -17.49 -4.87
CA VAL A 207 -2.15 -17.90 -5.65
C VAL A 207 -3.24 -18.31 -4.67
N ARG A 208 -4.43 -17.74 -4.83
CA ARG A 208 -5.67 -18.24 -4.22
C ARG A 208 -6.53 -18.85 -5.32
N TYR A 209 -6.97 -20.08 -5.10
CA TYR A 209 -7.83 -20.80 -6.03
C TYR A 209 -8.77 -21.73 -5.26
N GLN A 210 -10.09 -21.55 -5.41
CA GLN A 210 -11.11 -22.40 -4.78
C GLN A 210 -10.92 -22.53 -3.25
N GLY A 211 -10.74 -21.39 -2.58
CA GLY A 211 -10.54 -21.32 -1.12
C GLY A 211 -9.18 -21.80 -0.60
N GLN A 212 -8.28 -22.25 -1.48
CA GLN A 212 -6.92 -22.66 -1.10
C GLN A 212 -5.92 -21.55 -1.39
N VAL A 213 -4.98 -21.32 -0.49
CA VAL A 213 -3.89 -20.35 -0.67
C VAL A 213 -2.58 -21.11 -0.85
N TYR A 214 -1.82 -20.70 -1.86
CA TYR A 214 -0.49 -21.19 -2.16
C TYR A 214 0.48 -20.01 -2.11
N LEU A 215 1.64 -20.22 -1.52
CA LEU A 215 2.75 -19.27 -1.52
C LEU A 215 3.96 -19.92 -2.17
N ASN A 216 4.72 -19.14 -2.94
CA ASN A 216 6.03 -19.59 -3.35
C ASN A 216 7.04 -19.36 -2.20
N ASN A 217 7.97 -20.29 -2.08
CA ASN A 217 9.15 -20.13 -1.27
C ASN A 217 10.12 -19.20 -2.01
N PRO A 218 10.43 -17.99 -1.50
CA PRO A 218 11.29 -17.04 -2.21
C PRO A 218 12.72 -17.53 -2.42
N LEU A 219 13.17 -18.54 -1.67
CA LEU A 219 14.53 -19.10 -1.77
C LEU A 219 14.59 -20.27 -2.74
N THR A 220 13.63 -21.20 -2.67
CA THR A 220 13.64 -22.42 -3.49
C THR A 220 12.82 -22.28 -4.77
N GLY A 221 11.95 -21.27 -4.85
CA GLY A 221 10.98 -21.09 -5.93
C GLY A 221 9.83 -22.09 -5.90
N ARG A 222 9.81 -23.02 -4.93
CA ARG A 222 8.79 -24.07 -4.83
C ARG A 222 7.48 -23.52 -4.30
N TRP A 223 6.37 -24.05 -4.79
CA TRP A 223 5.04 -23.68 -4.31
C TRP A 223 4.63 -24.57 -3.15
N GLU A 224 4.08 -23.94 -2.13
CA GLU A 224 3.63 -24.60 -0.92
C GLU A 224 2.20 -24.18 -0.62
N LYS A 225 1.37 -25.18 -0.32
CA LYS A 225 -0.02 -24.95 0.07
C LYS A 225 -0.04 -24.56 1.55
N LEU A 226 -0.68 -23.43 1.86
CA LEU A 226 -0.86 -23.02 3.24
C LEU A 226 -1.89 -23.91 3.96
N PRO A 227 -1.77 -24.12 5.28
CA PRO A 227 -2.81 -24.74 6.08
C PRO A 227 -4.14 -24.03 5.89
N GLN A 228 -5.22 -24.77 6.10
CA GLN A 228 -6.56 -24.24 5.92
C GLN A 228 -6.83 -23.08 6.89
N GLU A 229 -6.34 -23.17 8.12
CA GLU A 229 -6.50 -22.16 9.16
C GLU A 229 -5.83 -20.83 8.74
N VAL A 230 -4.61 -20.90 8.23
CA VAL A 230 -3.87 -19.73 7.73
C VAL A 230 -4.51 -19.17 6.46
N SER A 231 -4.96 -20.06 5.55
CA SER A 231 -5.66 -19.68 4.32
C SER A 231 -6.97 -18.93 4.58
N GLN A 232 -7.64 -19.21 5.70
CA GLN A 232 -8.85 -18.51 6.10
C GLN A 232 -8.56 -17.13 6.70
N SER A 233 -7.46 -16.96 7.43
CA SER A 233 -7.06 -15.69 8.01
C SER A 233 -6.39 -14.74 7.00
N PHE A 234 -5.65 -15.28 6.03
CA PHE A 234 -4.93 -14.50 5.03
C PHE A 234 -5.54 -14.67 3.63
N SER A 235 -6.52 -13.83 3.30
CA SER A 235 -7.19 -13.87 2.00
C SER A 235 -7.34 -12.46 1.42
N PRO A 236 -6.33 -11.95 0.67
CA PRO A 236 -6.38 -10.61 0.08
C PRO A 236 -7.59 -10.38 -0.85
N SER A 237 -8.20 -11.44 -1.40
CA SER A 237 -9.43 -11.35 -2.17
C SER A 237 -10.62 -10.82 -1.34
N LEU A 238 -10.60 -10.98 0.00
CA LEU A 238 -11.63 -10.45 0.89
C LEU A 238 -11.67 -8.92 0.88
N TRP A 239 -10.52 -8.25 0.65
CA TRP A 239 -10.48 -6.79 0.49
C TRP A 239 -11.28 -6.32 -0.73
N PHE A 240 -11.51 -7.20 -1.70
CA PHE A 240 -12.29 -6.91 -2.90
C PHE A 240 -13.66 -7.61 -2.90
N SER A 241 -14.09 -8.17 -1.75
CA SER A 241 -15.43 -8.71 -1.61
C SER A 241 -16.47 -7.58 -1.67
N PRO A 242 -17.52 -7.69 -2.49
CA PRO A 242 -18.63 -6.74 -2.50
C PRO A 242 -19.40 -6.68 -1.17
N GLN A 243 -19.31 -7.72 -0.34
CA GLN A 243 -20.07 -7.82 0.91
C GLN A 243 -19.29 -7.36 2.13
N GLN A 244 -17.97 -7.55 2.14
CA GLN A 244 -17.14 -7.41 3.35
C GLN A 244 -15.83 -6.66 3.11
N GLY A 245 -15.53 -6.27 1.87
CA GLY A 245 -14.29 -5.58 1.48
C GLY A 245 -14.46 -4.08 1.26
N LEU A 246 -13.48 -3.48 0.57
CA LEU A 246 -13.45 -2.07 0.19
C LEU A 246 -14.70 -1.65 -0.60
N PHE A 247 -15.23 -2.53 -1.44
CA PHE A 247 -16.41 -2.24 -2.25
C PHE A 247 -17.68 -2.15 -1.40
N ALA A 248 -17.75 -2.84 -0.26
CA ALA A 248 -18.88 -2.73 0.67
C ALA A 248 -18.93 -1.34 1.33
N LEU A 249 -17.76 -0.70 1.53
CA LEU A 249 -17.67 0.64 2.13
C LEU A 249 -18.39 1.71 1.30
N LEU A 250 -18.41 1.56 -0.03
CA LEU A 250 -19.13 2.48 -0.93
C LEU A 250 -20.62 2.61 -0.55
N GLY A 251 -21.25 1.52 -0.11
CA GLY A 251 -22.65 1.51 0.32
C GLY A 251 -22.86 1.78 1.81
N ALA A 252 -21.82 1.59 2.63
CA ALA A 252 -21.93 1.62 4.09
C ALA A 252 -21.61 2.98 4.72
N LEU A 253 -20.78 3.80 4.08
CA LEU A 253 -20.28 5.06 4.63
C LEU A 253 -21.07 6.28 4.12
N GLU A 254 -21.04 7.35 4.92
CA GLU A 254 -21.50 8.66 4.49
C GLU A 254 -20.38 9.41 3.76
N TRP A 255 -20.57 9.59 2.45
CA TRP A 255 -19.57 10.16 1.56
C TRP A 255 -19.78 11.65 1.30
N HIS A 256 -18.69 12.41 1.27
CA HIS A 256 -18.66 13.81 0.87
C HIS A 256 -17.99 13.95 -0.49
N MET A 257 -18.57 14.79 -1.37
CA MET A 257 -17.96 15.12 -2.66
C MET A 257 -16.83 16.11 -2.42
N MET A 258 -15.63 15.82 -2.91
CA MET A 258 -14.47 16.67 -2.74
C MET A 258 -14.20 17.48 -4.00
N SER A 259 -13.88 16.78 -5.09
CA SER A 259 -13.45 17.37 -6.35
C SER A 259 -13.73 16.43 -7.52
N VAL A 260 -13.37 16.90 -8.71
CA VAL A 260 -13.21 16.05 -9.89
C VAL A 260 -11.73 16.06 -10.22
N ASP A 261 -11.13 14.87 -10.17
CA ASP A 261 -9.70 14.69 -10.35
C ASP A 261 -9.43 13.82 -11.58
N GLU A 262 -8.19 13.79 -12.04
CA GLU A 262 -7.74 12.85 -13.07
C GLU A 262 -6.88 11.76 -12.41
N VAL A 263 -7.29 10.50 -12.58
CA VAL A 263 -6.55 9.32 -12.08
C VAL A 263 -6.38 8.37 -13.25
N GLN A 264 -5.14 7.91 -13.50
CA GLN A 264 -4.79 7.06 -14.65
C GLN A 264 -5.22 7.65 -16.01
N GLY A 265 -5.21 8.98 -16.16
CA GLY A 265 -5.67 9.67 -17.38
C GLY A 265 -7.18 9.71 -17.56
N LEU A 266 -7.96 9.33 -16.54
CA LEU A 266 -9.42 9.29 -16.58
C LEU A 266 -10.02 10.33 -15.63
N PRO A 267 -11.08 11.04 -16.05
CA PRO A 267 -11.78 11.95 -15.15
C PRO A 267 -12.60 11.14 -14.12
N THR A 268 -12.38 11.44 -12.84
CA THR A 268 -12.96 10.74 -11.69
C THR A 268 -13.71 11.69 -10.77
N TYR A 269 -14.74 11.18 -10.11
CA TYR A 269 -15.30 11.78 -8.90
C TYR A 269 -14.40 11.40 -7.73
N HIS A 270 -13.96 12.40 -6.97
CA HIS A 270 -13.26 12.18 -5.72
C HIS A 270 -14.24 12.36 -4.55
N ILE A 271 -14.46 11.28 -3.79
CA ILE A 271 -15.29 11.26 -2.59
C ILE A 271 -14.48 10.89 -1.35
N GLN A 272 -14.87 11.40 -0.20
CA GLN A 272 -14.18 11.19 1.07
C GLN A 272 -15.14 10.83 2.21
N ALA A 273 -14.69 9.94 3.08
CA ALA A 273 -15.28 9.63 4.37
C ALA A 273 -14.22 9.81 5.48
N ARG A 274 -14.64 10.32 6.64
CA ARG A 274 -13.78 10.55 7.82
C ARG A 274 -14.47 10.05 9.07
N GLY A 275 -13.70 9.89 10.14
CA GLY A 275 -14.25 9.50 11.43
C GLY A 275 -14.66 8.04 11.44
N ILE A 276 -13.97 7.19 10.69
CA ILE A 276 -14.36 5.78 10.51
C ILE A 276 -13.65 4.93 11.58
N PRO A 277 -14.37 4.44 12.60
CA PRO A 277 -13.76 3.58 13.61
C PRO A 277 -13.51 2.17 13.05
N GLY A 278 -12.51 1.47 13.60
CA GLY A 278 -12.33 0.04 13.38
C GLY A 278 -11.76 -0.35 12.02
N ILE A 279 -11.17 0.58 11.27
CA ILE A 279 -10.34 0.27 10.10
C ILE A 279 -8.87 0.28 10.54
N ASP A 280 -8.33 -0.92 10.70
CA ASP A 280 -6.95 -1.20 11.06
C ASP A 280 -6.49 -2.40 10.23
N LEU A 281 -5.96 -2.14 9.03
CA LEU A 281 -5.45 -3.19 8.13
C LEU A 281 -4.10 -3.73 8.61
N THR A 282 -3.42 -3.00 9.48
CA THR A 282 -2.15 -3.42 10.08
C THR A 282 -2.33 -4.23 11.37
N ASP A 283 -3.55 -4.35 11.91
CA ASP A 283 -3.83 -4.91 13.23
C ASP A 283 -2.94 -4.26 14.32
N SER A 284 -2.70 -2.96 14.17
CA SER A 284 -1.88 -2.15 15.07
C SER A 284 -2.51 -1.99 16.47
N GLY A 285 -3.80 -2.29 16.62
CA GLY A 285 -4.55 -2.10 17.86
C GLY A 285 -4.85 -0.63 18.15
N ASN A 286 -4.63 0.27 17.17
CA ASN A 286 -4.87 1.69 17.32
C ASN A 286 -6.36 2.00 17.23
N ALA A 287 -6.94 2.46 18.34
CA ALA A 287 -8.38 2.76 18.45
C ALA A 287 -8.82 4.10 17.81
N GLY A 288 -8.01 4.67 16.92
CA GLY A 288 -8.32 5.96 16.29
C GLY A 288 -9.28 5.83 15.10
N GLU A 289 -9.58 6.98 14.49
CA GLU A 289 -10.47 7.06 13.34
C GLU A 289 -9.68 7.13 12.03
N ALA A 290 -10.05 6.29 11.07
CA ALA A 290 -9.46 6.29 9.74
C ALA A 290 -10.10 7.37 8.83
N ARG A 291 -9.34 7.77 7.81
CA ARG A 291 -9.82 8.56 6.68
C ARG A 291 -9.76 7.72 5.41
N ILE A 292 -10.81 7.77 4.60
CA ILE A 292 -10.89 7.05 3.33
C ILE A 292 -11.22 8.01 2.20
N GLU A 293 -10.46 7.92 1.12
CA GLU A 293 -10.69 8.65 -0.13
C GLU A 293 -10.84 7.64 -1.28
N MET A 294 -11.75 7.92 -2.20
CA MET A 294 -12.05 7.04 -3.34
C MET A 294 -12.21 7.86 -4.62
N TRP A 295 -11.62 7.36 -5.70
CA TRP A 295 -11.69 7.96 -7.03
C TRP A 295 -12.44 7.05 -7.99
N ILE A 296 -13.59 7.54 -8.47
CA ILE A 296 -14.58 6.77 -9.23
C ILE A 296 -14.72 7.36 -10.63
N GLY A 297 -14.55 6.55 -11.67
CA GLY A 297 -14.64 7.00 -13.07
C GLY A 297 -15.99 7.65 -13.38
N LYS A 298 -15.98 8.88 -13.94
CA LYS A 298 -17.23 9.64 -14.17
C LYS A 298 -18.19 9.01 -15.17
N GLN A 299 -17.65 8.23 -16.11
CA GLN A 299 -18.41 7.59 -17.17
C GLN A 299 -18.81 6.16 -16.80
N THR A 300 -17.89 5.42 -16.18
CA THR A 300 -18.02 3.97 -15.94
C THR A 300 -18.54 3.65 -14.54
N PHE A 301 -18.38 4.57 -13.59
CA PHE A 301 -18.54 4.32 -12.15
C PHE A 301 -17.64 3.21 -11.61
N LEU A 302 -16.55 2.87 -12.30
CA LEU A 302 -15.54 1.96 -11.76
C LEU A 302 -14.68 2.68 -10.71
N LEU A 303 -14.35 1.98 -9.62
CA LEU A 303 -13.43 2.48 -8.61
C LEU A 303 -12.00 2.28 -9.10
N HIS A 304 -11.25 3.35 -9.30
CA HIS A 304 -9.88 3.30 -9.84
C HIS A 304 -8.81 3.40 -8.75
N GLN A 305 -9.12 4.08 -7.64
CA GLN A 305 -8.17 4.26 -6.55
C GLN A 305 -8.88 4.39 -5.22
N VAL A 306 -8.25 3.87 -4.17
CA VAL A 306 -8.65 4.06 -2.76
C VAL A 306 -7.41 4.46 -2.00
N GLN A 307 -7.53 5.49 -1.17
CA GLN A 307 -6.52 5.81 -0.15
C GLN A 307 -7.15 5.63 1.23
N ILE A 308 -6.46 4.93 2.12
CA ILE A 308 -6.84 4.78 3.52
C ILE A 308 -5.70 5.29 4.38
N ASP A 309 -5.96 6.30 5.20
CA ASP A 309 -5.02 6.70 6.24
C ASP A 309 -5.46 6.07 7.56
N GLU A 310 -4.60 5.22 8.11
CA GLU A 310 -4.84 4.60 9.40
C GLU A 310 -4.58 5.59 10.56
N PRO A 311 -5.26 5.38 11.69
CA PRO A 311 -4.87 6.04 12.92
C PRO A 311 -3.47 5.58 13.34
N ALA A 312 -2.71 6.49 13.94
CA ALA A 312 -1.45 6.18 14.62
C ALA A 312 -1.42 6.90 15.97
N ALA A 313 -0.64 6.37 16.91
CA ALA A 313 -0.42 7.03 18.18
C ALA A 313 0.27 8.39 17.97
N GLU A 314 0.14 9.29 18.96
CA GLU A 314 0.76 10.60 18.88
C GLU A 314 2.29 10.48 18.78
N GLY A 315 2.87 11.13 17.77
CA GLY A 315 4.32 11.07 17.50
C GLY A 315 4.76 9.89 16.63
N GLU A 316 3.87 8.97 16.28
CA GLU A 316 4.15 7.90 15.32
C GLU A 316 3.79 8.31 13.89
N GLU A 317 4.53 7.74 12.93
CA GLU A 317 4.22 7.90 11.52
C GLU A 317 3.02 7.04 11.14
N LYS A 318 2.04 7.63 10.46
CA LYS A 318 0.84 6.91 10.01
C LYS A 318 1.15 5.97 8.86
N THR A 319 0.42 4.86 8.81
CA THR A 319 0.34 4.02 7.62
C THR A 319 -0.72 4.59 6.68
N THR A 320 -0.34 4.85 5.43
CA THR A 320 -1.29 5.17 4.35
C THR A 320 -1.30 4.03 3.35
N TRP A 321 -2.47 3.47 3.07
CA TRP A 321 -2.64 2.44 2.06
C TRP A 321 -3.18 3.04 0.78
N LEU A 322 -2.45 2.86 -0.33
CA LEU A 322 -2.91 3.21 -1.66
C LEU A 322 -3.26 1.96 -2.46
N PHE A 323 -4.55 1.78 -2.73
CA PHE A 323 -5.06 0.76 -3.64
C PHE A 323 -5.30 1.39 -5.01
N THR A 324 -4.82 0.75 -6.06
CA THR A 324 -5.05 1.17 -7.43
C THR A 324 -5.62 0.00 -8.21
N LEU A 325 -6.73 0.22 -8.91
CA LEU A 325 -7.46 -0.79 -9.68
C LEU A 325 -7.48 -0.39 -11.15
N SER A 326 -7.34 -1.37 -12.04
CA SER A 326 -7.30 -1.13 -13.48
C SER A 326 -7.64 -2.40 -14.26
N ASP A 327 -7.62 -2.32 -15.59
CA ASP A 327 -7.70 -3.49 -16.45
C ASP A 327 -8.92 -4.39 -16.19
N PHE A 328 -10.05 -3.74 -15.93
CA PHE A 328 -11.34 -4.38 -15.63
C PHE A 328 -11.82 -5.25 -16.79
N ASP A 329 -12.44 -6.38 -16.43
CA ASP A 329 -13.11 -7.32 -17.34
C ASP A 329 -12.18 -7.85 -18.47
N ARG A 330 -10.85 -7.80 -18.27
CA ARG A 330 -9.89 -8.46 -19.18
C ARG A 330 -9.86 -9.97 -18.90
N PRO A 331 -9.79 -10.84 -19.91
CA PRO A 331 -9.67 -12.28 -19.70
C PRO A 331 -8.40 -12.63 -18.92
N VAL A 332 -8.58 -13.25 -17.75
CA VAL A 332 -7.49 -13.76 -16.90
C VAL A 332 -7.85 -15.18 -16.50
N VAL A 333 -6.88 -16.10 -16.59
CA VAL A 333 -7.01 -17.48 -16.12
C VAL A 333 -6.00 -17.69 -15.00
N ILE A 334 -6.50 -18.04 -13.82
CA ILE A 334 -5.68 -18.40 -12.66
C ILE A 334 -5.82 -19.89 -12.45
N THR A 335 -4.69 -20.59 -12.32
CA THR A 335 -4.65 -22.02 -12.03
C THR A 335 -3.86 -22.24 -10.74
N PRO A 336 -4.18 -23.29 -9.96
CA PRO A 336 -3.33 -23.67 -8.84
C PRO A 336 -1.92 -24.02 -9.34
N PRO A 337 -0.87 -23.70 -8.56
CA PRO A 337 0.48 -24.10 -8.90
C PRO A 337 0.68 -25.61 -8.71
N ILE A 338 1.75 -26.13 -9.31
CA ILE A 338 2.21 -27.50 -9.03
C ILE A 338 2.94 -27.47 -7.69
N THR A 339 2.41 -28.17 -6.69
CA THR A 339 3.04 -28.40 -5.39
C THR A 339 3.79 -29.73 -5.40
N GLU A 340 4.98 -29.78 -4.79
CA GLU A 340 5.69 -31.04 -4.51
C GLU A 340 5.22 -31.69 -3.20
#